data_AF-A0A7C4B7B4-F1
#
_entry.id   AF-A0A7C4B7B4-F1
#
_cell.length_a   1.000
_cell.length_b   1.000
_cell.length_c   1.000
_cell.angle_alpha   90.00
_cell.angle_beta   90.00
_cell.angle_gamma   90.00
#
_symmetry.space_group_name_H-M   'P 1'
#
loop_
_entity.id
_entity.type
_entity.pdbx_description
1 polymer ?
#
loop_
_entity_poly.entity_id
_entity_poly.type
_entity_poly.pdbx_seq_one_letter_code
_entity_poly.pdbx_strand_id
1 'polypeptide(L)'
;MQQELVEDFAPEKKEIILKRDGYKCVICGRGRKDGVELHVDHIKPRYLGGKSTIENGQTLCAQHNFIKKTLKQTETGKKMFIRLYELAKNEGNEELKKFCTDILETYEKYNINGHIVWER
;
A
#
# COMPACT_ATOMS: atom_id res chain seq x y z
N MET A 1 13.79 -19.11 -20.09
CA MET A 1 13.21 -17.83 -19.61
C MET A 1 14.19 -17.27 -18.58
N GLN A 2 15.07 -16.35 -19.00
CA GLN A 2 16.07 -15.76 -18.09
C GLN A 2 15.33 -14.95 -17.04
N GLN A 3 15.45 -15.35 -15.77
CA GLN A 3 15.08 -14.50 -14.64
C GLN A 3 16.07 -13.34 -14.64
N GLU A 4 15.66 -12.17 -15.16
CA GLU A 4 16.41 -10.94 -14.97
C GLU A 4 16.67 -10.76 -13.47
N LEU A 5 17.95 -10.59 -13.11
CA LEU A 5 18.39 -10.31 -11.75
C LEU A 5 17.64 -9.09 -11.23
N VAL A 6 16.61 -9.34 -10.43
CA VAL A 6 15.76 -8.26 -9.93
C VAL A 6 16.56 -7.48 -8.89
N GLU A 7 17.03 -6.29 -9.27
CA GLU A 7 17.90 -5.44 -8.46
C GLU A 7 17.23 -5.10 -7.11
N ASP A 8 17.79 -5.58 -6.01
CA ASP A 8 17.36 -5.23 -4.65
C ASP A 8 18.05 -3.94 -4.19
N PHE A 9 17.57 -3.31 -3.12
CA PHE A 9 18.23 -2.14 -2.55
C PHE A 9 19.63 -2.52 -2.02
N ALA A 10 20.64 -1.74 -2.42
CA ALA A 10 21.96 -1.80 -1.80
C ALA A 10 21.87 -1.52 -0.28
N PRO A 11 22.74 -2.13 0.56
CA PRO A 11 22.70 -1.97 2.01
C PRO A 11 22.71 -0.50 2.47
N GLU A 12 23.47 0.36 1.80
CA GLU A 12 23.58 1.78 2.11
C GLU A 12 22.24 2.50 1.88
N LYS A 13 21.54 2.16 0.78
CA LYS A 13 20.20 2.69 0.51
C LYS A 13 19.18 2.21 1.53
N LYS A 14 19.25 0.93 1.93
CA LYS A 14 18.36 0.37 2.98
C LYS A 14 18.51 1.15 4.28
N GLU A 15 19.74 1.45 4.68
CA GLU A 15 20.00 2.22 5.90
C GLU A 15 19.50 3.67 5.79
N ILE A 16 19.69 4.33 4.65
CA ILE A 16 19.16 5.69 4.43
C ILE A 16 17.63 5.70 4.53
N ILE A 17 16.94 4.71 3.95
CA ILE A 17 15.47 4.58 4.01
C ILE A 17 15.01 4.33 5.45
N LEU A 18 15.65 3.40 6.17
CA LEU A 18 15.34 3.12 7.57
C LEU A 18 15.50 4.37 8.44
N LYS A 19 16.59 5.12 8.25
CA LYS A 19 16.86 6.35 8.99
C LYS A 19 15.84 7.45 8.65
N ARG A 20 15.50 7.63 7.37
CA ARG A 20 14.47 8.60 6.91
C ARG A 20 13.12 8.31 7.56
N ASP A 21 12.75 7.04 7.64
CA ASP A 21 11.46 6.60 8.20
C ASP A 21 11.50 6.47 9.74
N GLY A 22 12.59 6.91 10.39
CA GLY A 22 12.74 6.90 11.85
C GLY A 22 12.79 5.50 12.47
N TYR A 23 13.25 4.50 11.70
CA TYR A 23 13.24 3.08 12.07
C TYR A 23 11.87 2.61 12.55
N LYS A 24 10.82 3.04 11.85
CA LYS A 24 9.42 2.70 12.12
C LYS A 24 8.73 2.31 10.83
N CYS A 25 7.74 1.43 10.94
CA CYS A 25 6.85 1.15 9.84
C CYS A 25 6.06 2.40 9.48
N VAL A 26 6.09 2.81 8.21
CA VAL A 26 5.39 4.02 7.74
C VAL A 26 3.86 3.88 7.79
N ILE A 27 3.33 2.67 7.92
CA ILE A 27 1.89 2.40 7.97
C ILE A 27 1.34 2.41 9.41
N CYS A 28 2.05 1.79 10.36
CA CYS A 28 1.54 1.65 11.74
C CYS A 28 2.39 2.32 12.83
N GLY A 29 3.53 2.92 12.48
CA GLY A 29 4.41 3.63 13.40
C GLY A 29 5.22 2.75 14.36
N ARG A 30 5.01 1.42 14.36
CA ARG A 30 5.77 0.48 15.21
C ARG A 30 7.20 0.29 14.70
N GLY A 31 8.15 0.18 15.62
CA GLY A 31 9.57 -0.10 15.36
C GLY A 31 10.08 -1.30 16.16
N ARG A 32 11.39 -1.55 16.12
CA ARG A 32 12.01 -2.71 16.79
C ARG A 32 11.71 -2.79 18.30
N LYS A 33 11.54 -1.63 18.97
CA LYS A 33 11.18 -1.55 20.40
C LYS A 33 9.79 -2.11 20.70
N ASP A 34 8.89 -2.11 19.71
CA ASP A 34 7.54 -2.66 19.80
C ASP A 34 7.50 -4.16 19.43
N GLY A 35 8.67 -4.81 19.28
CA GLY A 35 8.79 -6.22 18.96
C GLY A 35 8.52 -6.58 17.49
N VAL A 36 8.53 -5.61 16.57
CA VAL A 36 8.33 -5.87 15.13
C VAL A 36 9.64 -5.88 14.36
N GLU A 37 9.77 -6.83 13.43
CA GLU A 37 10.81 -6.82 12.41
C GLU A 37 10.48 -5.79 11.31
N LEU A 38 11.49 -5.06 10.87
CA LEU A 38 11.37 -4.02 9.84
C LEU A 38 12.08 -4.47 8.56
N HIS A 39 11.43 -4.20 7.44
CA HIS A 39 11.93 -4.45 6.10
C HIS A 39 11.87 -3.18 5.27
N VAL A 40 12.81 -3.03 4.35
CA VAL A 40 12.75 -2.01 3.30
C VAL A 40 12.13 -2.66 2.07
N ASP A 41 11.05 -2.06 1.57
CA ASP A 41 10.31 -2.55 0.41
C ASP A 41 9.99 -1.41 -0.56
N HIS A 42 9.66 -1.74 -1.81
CA HIS A 42 9.37 -0.75 -2.85
C HIS A 42 7.94 -0.22 -2.73
N ILE A 43 7.70 1.09 -2.85
CA ILE A 43 6.35 1.68 -2.97
C ILE A 43 5.69 1.17 -4.25
N LYS A 44 6.28 1.48 -5.40
CA LYS A 44 5.95 0.87 -6.69
C LYS A 44 6.64 -0.49 -6.78
N PRO A 45 5.92 -1.61 -6.87
CA PRO A 45 6.52 -2.94 -6.97
C PRO A 45 7.47 -3.08 -8.16
N ARG A 46 8.52 -3.89 -7.99
CA ARG A 46 9.54 -4.15 -9.02
C ARG A 46 8.95 -4.67 -10.33
N TYR A 47 8.00 -5.61 -10.26
CA TYR A 47 7.34 -6.18 -11.44
C TYR A 47 6.47 -5.17 -12.22
N LEU A 48 6.18 -4.00 -11.64
CA LEU A 48 5.51 -2.88 -12.32
C LEU A 48 6.51 -1.82 -12.82
N GLY A 49 7.82 -2.11 -12.79
CA GLY A 49 8.89 -1.15 -13.13
C GLY A 49 9.27 -0.21 -11.99
N GLY A 50 9.10 -0.65 -10.74
CA GLY A 50 9.60 0.07 -9.57
C GLY A 50 11.11 -0.04 -9.41
N LYS A 51 11.81 1.09 -9.39
CA LYS A 51 13.29 1.15 -9.27
C LYS A 51 13.73 1.09 -7.80
N SER A 52 14.93 0.59 -7.54
CA SER A 52 15.55 0.55 -6.21
C SER A 52 16.21 1.90 -5.86
N THR A 53 15.41 2.97 -5.85
CA THR A 53 15.81 4.33 -5.44
C THR A 53 15.28 4.66 -4.05
N ILE A 54 15.90 5.61 -3.36
CA ILE A 54 15.52 5.98 -1.99
C ILE A 54 14.06 6.44 -1.93
N GLU A 55 13.61 7.17 -2.95
CA GLU A 55 12.26 7.73 -3.08
C GLU A 55 11.21 6.65 -3.26
N ASN A 56 11.55 5.56 -3.96
CA ASN A 56 10.66 4.42 -4.13
C ASN A 56 10.79 3.39 -3.00
N GLY A 57 11.65 3.62 -2.01
CA GLY A 57 11.79 2.77 -0.83
C GLY A 57 10.92 3.24 0.33
N GLN A 58 10.42 2.30 1.13
CA GLN A 58 9.68 2.55 2.37
C GLN A 58 9.99 1.47 3.41
N THR A 59 9.91 1.84 4.68
CA THR A 59 10.05 0.92 5.81
C THR A 59 8.71 0.33 6.22
N LEU A 60 8.59 -0.99 6.19
CA LEU A 60 7.38 -1.72 6.59
C LEU A 60 7.71 -2.73 7.68
N CYS A 61 6.80 -2.94 8.63
CA CYS A 61 6.91 -4.10 9.52
C CYS A 61 6.56 -5.39 8.75
N ALA A 62 6.96 -6.55 9.27
CA ALA A 62 6.69 -7.85 8.65
C ALA A 62 5.21 -8.04 8.25
N GLN A 63 4.27 -7.63 9.12
CA GLN A 63 2.83 -7.71 8.86
C GLN A 63 2.40 -6.85 7.64
N HIS A 64 2.76 -5.57 7.60
CA HIS A 64 2.36 -4.69 6.49
C HIS A 64 3.11 -5.03 5.19
N ASN A 65 4.36 -5.48 5.29
CA ASN A 65 5.12 -5.99 4.16
C ASN A 65 4.41 -7.21 3.54
N PHE A 66 3.92 -8.14 4.37
CA PHE A 66 3.17 -9.29 3.91
C PHE A 66 1.84 -8.89 3.25
N ILE A 67 1.04 -8.02 3.90
CA ILE A 67 -0.22 -7.52 3.35
C ILE A 67 0.01 -6.89 1.97
N LYS A 68 1.04 -6.07 1.82
CA LYS A 68 1.37 -5.42 0.56
C LYS A 68 1.70 -6.43 -0.54
N LYS A 69 2.48 -7.47 -0.23
CA LYS A 69 2.85 -8.51 -1.20
C LYS A 69 1.64 -9.34 -1.65
N THR A 70 0.72 -9.61 -0.74
CA THR A 70 -0.45 -10.47 -1.02
C THR A 70 -1.60 -9.71 -1.68
N LEU A 71 -1.93 -8.50 -1.21
CA LEU A 71 -3.18 -7.83 -1.56
C LEU A 71 -3.01 -6.60 -2.46
N LYS A 72 -1.77 -6.15 -2.71
CA LYS A 72 -1.39 -4.91 -3.44
C LYS A 72 -2.01 -3.65 -2.83
N GLN A 73 -1.26 -2.54 -2.80
CA GLN A 73 -1.66 -1.33 -2.06
C GLN A 73 -3.01 -0.75 -2.53
N THR A 74 -3.15 -0.46 -3.83
CA THR A 74 -4.35 0.21 -4.37
C THR A 74 -5.58 -0.71 -4.41
N GLU A 75 -5.36 -2.01 -4.62
CA GLU A 75 -6.44 -3.01 -4.63
C GLU A 75 -7.04 -3.19 -3.23
N THR A 76 -6.19 -3.28 -2.20
CA THR A 76 -6.63 -3.32 -0.80
C THR A 76 -7.45 -2.09 -0.46
N GLY A 77 -6.96 -0.90 -0.79
CA GLY A 77 -7.66 0.36 -0.54
C GLY A 77 -9.05 0.39 -1.20
N LYS A 78 -9.15 0.05 -2.48
CA LYS A 78 -10.43 0.00 -3.20
C LYS A 78 -11.42 -0.95 -2.53
N LYS A 79 -11.01 -2.19 -2.21
CA LYS A 79 -11.87 -3.18 -1.53
C LYS A 79 -12.34 -2.70 -0.16
N MET A 80 -11.50 -2.00 0.60
CA MET A 80 -11.89 -1.43 1.91
C MET A 80 -12.95 -0.34 1.76
N PHE A 81 -12.80 0.58 0.80
CA PHE A 81 -13.81 1.62 0.56
C PHE A 81 -15.14 1.08 0.03
N ILE A 82 -15.13 0.01 -0.77
CA ILE A 82 -16.37 -0.68 -1.17
C ILE A 82 -17.11 -1.21 0.07
N ARG A 83 -16.41 -1.89 0.99
CA ARG A 83 -17.04 -2.40 2.22
C ARG A 83 -17.57 -1.27 3.11
N LEU A 84 -16.86 -0.16 3.19
CA LEU A 84 -17.26 1.01 3.97
C LEU A 84 -18.48 1.71 3.35
N TYR A 85 -18.54 1.78 2.02
CA TYR A 85 -19.71 2.27 1.27
C TYR A 85 -20.97 1.46 1.60
N GLU A 86 -20.89 0.12 1.50
CA GLU A 86 -22.05 -0.75 1.80
C GLU A 86 -22.53 -0.59 3.25
N LEU A 87 -21.59 -0.47 4.20
CA LEU A 87 -21.94 -0.21 5.59
C LEU A 87 -22.65 1.14 5.74
N ALA A 88 -22.10 2.21 5.16
CA ALA A 88 -22.68 3.55 5.22
C ALA A 88 -24.08 3.60 4.59
N LYS A 89 -24.31 2.87 3.49
CA LYS A 89 -25.62 2.71 2.85
C LYS A 89 -26.63 2.04 3.78
N ASN A 90 -26.21 0.98 4.48
CA ASN A 90 -27.07 0.27 5.44
C ASN A 90 -27.38 1.10 6.69
N GLU A 91 -26.44 1.92 7.15
CA GLU A 91 -26.61 2.79 8.32
C GLU A 91 -27.35 4.11 8.00
N GLY A 92 -27.57 4.43 6.73
CA GLY A 92 -28.10 5.73 6.31
C GLY A 92 -27.13 6.89 6.54
N ASN A 93 -25.82 6.61 6.62
CA ASN A 93 -24.78 7.61 6.82
C ASN A 93 -24.43 8.29 5.49
N GLU A 94 -25.18 9.33 5.15
CA GLU A 94 -25.05 10.04 3.87
C GLU A 94 -23.68 10.71 3.66
N GLU A 95 -23.06 11.23 4.71
CA GLU A 95 -21.74 11.86 4.64
C GLU A 95 -20.65 10.85 4.27
N LEU A 96 -20.62 9.71 4.98
CA LEU A 96 -19.64 8.67 4.72
C LEU A 96 -19.88 8.00 3.37
N LYS A 97 -21.15 7.78 3.01
CA LYS A 97 -21.53 7.25 1.70
C LYS A 97 -20.98 8.15 0.58
N LYS A 98 -21.19 9.47 0.67
CA LYS A 98 -20.68 10.43 -0.31
C LYS A 98 -19.15 10.42 -0.39
N PHE A 99 -18.47 10.42 0.76
CA PHE A 99 -17.00 10.32 0.81
C PHE A 99 -16.47 9.05 0.13
N CYS A 100 -17.07 7.89 0.40
CA CYS A 100 -16.69 6.65 -0.25
C CYS A 100 -16.97 6.68 -1.76
N THR A 101 -18.10 7.24 -2.19
CA THR A 101 -18.42 7.45 -3.61
C THR A 101 -17.34 8.28 -4.31
N ASP A 102 -16.99 9.45 -3.77
CA ASP A 102 -15.99 10.34 -4.39
C ASP A 102 -14.62 9.63 -4.57
N ILE A 103 -14.23 8.81 -3.60
CA ILE A 103 -13.01 7.99 -3.68
C ILE A 103 -13.13 6.90 -4.74
N LEU A 104 -14.23 6.14 -4.75
CA LEU A 104 -14.41 5.02 -5.67
C LEU A 104 -14.58 5.49 -7.12
N GLU A 105 -15.26 6.62 -7.35
CA GLU A 105 -15.32 7.28 -8.66
C GLU A 105 -13.95 7.78 -9.12
N THR A 106 -13.08 8.18 -8.20
CA THR A 106 -11.69 8.50 -8.52
C THR A 106 -10.93 7.27 -9.03
N TYR A 107 -11.12 6.09 -8.41
CA TYR A 107 -10.56 4.84 -8.94
C TYR A 107 -11.03 4.55 -10.38
N GLU A 108 -12.32 4.76 -10.67
CA GLU A 108 -12.90 4.56 -12.00
C GLU A 108 -12.32 5.56 -13.02
N LYS A 109 -12.30 6.85 -12.67
CA LYS A 109 -11.78 7.94 -13.52
C LYS A 109 -10.37 7.67 -14.03
N TYR A 110 -9.50 7.12 -13.18
CA TYR A 110 -8.11 6.80 -13.53
C TYR A 110 -7.91 5.35 -13.98
N ASN A 111 -8.99 4.57 -14.12
CA ASN A 111 -8.96 3.14 -14.45
C ASN A 111 -8.03 2.32 -13.52
N ILE A 112 -7.97 2.70 -12.24
CA ILE A 112 -7.19 1.97 -11.23
C ILE A 112 -8.03 0.80 -10.72
N ASN A 113 -7.52 -0.42 -10.92
CA ASN A 113 -8.20 -1.66 -10.57
C ASN A 113 -9.62 -1.76 -11.19
N GLY A 114 -9.74 -1.43 -12.48
CA GLY A 114 -11.03 -1.42 -13.20
C GLY A 114 -11.77 -2.77 -13.22
N HIS A 115 -11.06 -3.88 -13.01
CA HIS A 115 -11.65 -5.21 -12.86
C HIS A 115 -12.43 -5.41 -11.54
N ILE A 116 -12.27 -4.49 -10.57
CA ILE A 116 -13.01 -4.49 -9.31
C ILE A 116 -14.14 -3.48 -9.43
N VAL A 117 -15.36 -3.99 -9.53
CA VAL A 117 -16.60 -3.20 -9.65
C VAL A 117 -17.29 -3.08 -8.29
N TRP A 118 -18.16 -2.07 -8.15
CA TRP A 118 -18.97 -1.82 -6.96
C TRP A 118 -20.34 -1.33 -7.39
N GLU A 119 -21.36 -1.57 -6.56
CA GLU A 119 -22.75 -1.22 -6.84
C GLU A 119 -23.09 0.09 -6.13
N ARG A 120 -23.63 1.05 -6.88
CA ARG A 120 -24.08 2.33 -6.34
C ARG A 120 -25.46 2.16 -5.69
#